data_AF-A0ABD0PQR2-F1
#
_entry.id   AF-A0ABD0PQR2-F1
#
_cell.length_a   1.000
_cell.length_b   1.000
_cell.length_c   1.000
_cell.angle_alpha   90.00
_cell.angle_beta   90.00
_cell.angle_gamma   90.00
#
_symmetry.space_group_name_H-M   'P 1'
#
loop_
_entity.id
_entity.type
_entity.pdbx_description
1 polymer ?
#
loop_
_entity_poly.entity_id
_entity_poly.type
_entity_poly.pdbx_seq_one_letter_code
_entity_poly.pdbx_strand_id
1 'polypeptide(L)'
;MGAPGRTEDGIGIILAVNHIGHFLLTNLLLERLKECGPSRVINVSSCGHYFGTIDFDCINTHKTLILGSSDLDIFRGYASTKLCNVLFTHELAKRLKGTNVTCYSLHP
;
A
#
# COMPACT_ATOMS: atom_id res chain seq x y z
N MET A 1 -14.93 20.36 5.78
CA MET A 1 -13.51 19.95 5.93
C MET A 1 -12.95 19.71 4.53
N GLY A 2 -11.75 20.24 4.23
CA GLY A 2 -11.12 20.11 2.91
C GLY A 2 -10.67 18.67 2.63
N ALA A 3 -10.47 18.33 1.35
CA ALA A 3 -9.90 17.05 0.96
C ALA A 3 -8.60 16.76 1.73
N PRO A 4 -8.34 15.49 2.10
CA PRO A 4 -7.07 15.16 2.72
C PRO A 4 -5.92 15.63 1.84
N GLY A 5 -4.87 16.16 2.46
CA GLY A 5 -3.76 16.82 1.76
C GLY A 5 -3.05 15.92 0.75
N ARG A 6 -2.08 16.50 0.03
CA ARG A 6 -1.23 15.78 -0.94
C ARG A 6 0.24 15.90 -0.52
N THR A 7 1.04 14.91 -0.89
CA THR A 7 2.50 14.99 -0.78
C THR A 7 3.09 15.93 -1.82
N GLU A 8 4.39 16.21 -1.72
CA GLU A 8 5.15 16.98 -2.72
C GLU A 8 5.09 16.36 -4.13
N ASP A 9 4.97 15.03 -4.23
CA ASP A 9 4.77 14.29 -5.50
C ASP A 9 3.34 14.43 -6.08
N GLY A 10 2.47 15.17 -5.38
CA GLY A 10 1.07 15.33 -5.75
C GLY A 10 0.25 14.07 -5.54
N ILE A 11 0.66 13.12 -4.69
CA ILE A 11 -0.13 11.91 -4.37
C ILE A 11 -1.00 12.21 -3.14
N GLY A 12 -2.25 11.76 -3.13
CA GLY A 12 -3.13 11.89 -1.97
C GLY A 12 -2.47 11.29 -0.72
N ILE A 13 -2.41 12.04 0.38
CA ILE A 13 -1.56 11.74 1.54
C ILE A 13 -1.81 10.35 2.13
N ILE A 14 -3.07 9.91 2.15
CA ILE A 14 -3.46 8.59 2.66
C ILE A 14 -2.82 7.49 1.82
N LEU A 15 -2.92 7.57 0.49
CA LEU A 15 -2.33 6.61 -0.45
C LEU A 15 -0.80 6.65 -0.40
N ALA A 16 -0.23 7.85 -0.37
CA ALA A 16 1.21 8.07 -0.38
C ALA A 16 1.89 7.44 0.85
N VAL A 17 1.41 7.80 2.05
CA VAL A 17 2.00 7.39 3.33
C VAL A 17 1.75 5.91 3.60
N ASN A 18 0.52 5.43 3.41
CA ASN A 18 0.18 4.07 3.81
C ASN A 18 0.64 3.00 2.80
N HIS A 19 0.81 3.36 1.53
CA HIS A 19 1.09 2.39 0.48
C HIS A 19 2.26 2.76 -0.44
N ILE A 20 2.21 3.88 -1.17
CA ILE A 20 3.18 4.16 -2.24
C ILE A 20 4.61 4.29 -1.71
N GLY A 21 4.81 4.96 -0.57
CA GLY A 21 6.14 5.06 0.04
C GLY A 21 6.72 3.70 0.41
N HIS A 22 5.92 2.84 1.04
CA HIS A 22 6.33 1.48 1.42
C HIS A 22 6.54 0.58 0.20
N PHE A 23 5.68 0.69 -0.82
CA PHE A 23 5.82 0.00 -2.09
C PHE A 23 7.16 0.34 -2.74
N LEU A 24 7.48 1.62 -2.87
CA LEU A 24 8.73 2.08 -3.48
C LEU A 24 9.94 1.65 -2.66
N LEU A 25 9.93 1.90 -1.35
CA LEU A 25 11.01 1.50 -0.45
C LEU A 25 11.32 0.00 -0.57
N THR A 26 10.29 -0.84 -0.54
CA THR A 26 10.45 -2.30 -0.66
C THR A 26 11.08 -2.69 -1.99
N ASN A 27 10.67 -2.08 -3.09
CA ASN A 27 11.25 -2.37 -4.42
C ASN A 27 12.70 -1.90 -4.54
N LEU A 28 13.05 -0.74 -3.95
CA LEU A 28 14.43 -0.24 -3.93
C LEU A 28 15.38 -1.14 -3.12
N LEU A 29 14.87 -1.76 -2.05
CA LEU A 29 15.63 -2.68 -1.20
C LEU A 29 15.65 -4.12 -1.73
N LEU A 30 14.88 -4.43 -2.78
CA LEU A 30 14.56 -5.81 -3.15
C LEU A 30 15.80 -6.65 -3.50
N GLU A 31 16.74 -6.07 -4.27
CA GLU A 31 17.98 -6.77 -4.63
C GLU A 31 18.85 -7.05 -3.40
N ARG A 32 18.96 -6.08 -2.48
CA ARG A 32 19.69 -6.29 -1.22
C ARG A 32 19.05 -7.35 -0.34
N LEU A 33 17.72 -7.40 -0.28
CA LEU A 33 17.00 -8.44 0.46
C LEU A 33 17.25 -9.84 -0.11
N LYS A 34 17.40 -9.96 -1.44
CA LYS A 34 17.76 -11.23 -2.10
C LYS A 34 19.22 -11.63 -1.81
N GLU A 35 20.15 -10.68 -1.86
CA GLU A 35 21.58 -10.91 -1.58
C GLU A 35 21.82 -11.33 -0.12
N CYS A 36 21.13 -10.71 0.83
CA CYS A 36 21.30 -10.94 2.27
C CYS A 36 20.33 -11.99 2.85
N GLY A 37 19.79 -12.88 2.02
CA GLY A 37 18.84 -13.90 2.46
C GLY A 37 19.38 -14.79 3.60
N PRO A 38 18.52 -15.30 4.51
CA PRO A 38 17.06 -15.22 4.47
C PRO A 38 16.52 -13.87 4.95
N SER A 39 15.63 -13.27 4.16
CA SER A 39 15.02 -11.96 4.45
C SER A 39 13.50 -12.05 4.50
N ARG A 40 12.88 -11.09 5.21
CA ARG A 40 11.42 -11.03 5.38
C ARG A 40 10.91 -9.62 5.14
N VAL A 41 9.85 -9.50 4.36
CA VAL A 41 9.06 -8.27 4.21
C VAL A 41 7.72 -8.49 4.90
N ILE A 42 7.40 -7.67 5.90
CA ILE A 42 6.15 -7.78 6.65
C ILE A 42 5.40 -6.46 6.52
N ASN A 43 4.26 -6.46 5.86
CA ASN A 43 3.40 -5.28 5.73
C ASN A 43 2.28 -5.32 6.78
N VAL A 44 2.15 -4.23 7.54
CA VAL A 44 1.05 -4.07 8.49
C VAL A 44 -0.18 -3.52 7.76
N SER A 45 -1.22 -4.35 7.75
CA SER A 45 -2.56 -4.01 7.30
C SER A 45 -3.48 -3.71 8.51
N SER A 46 -4.79 -3.83 8.33
CA SER A 46 -5.83 -3.59 9.33
C SER A 46 -7.07 -4.40 8.96
N CYS A 47 -7.95 -4.74 9.90
CA CYS A 47 -9.28 -5.29 9.60
C CYS A 47 -10.08 -4.40 8.62
N GLY A 48 -9.75 -3.10 8.52
CA GLY A 48 -10.32 -2.20 7.52
C GLY A 48 -10.18 -2.68 6.07
N HIS A 49 -9.18 -3.53 5.75
CA HIS A 49 -8.98 -4.02 4.38
C HIS A 49 -10.19 -4.78 3.80
N TYR A 50 -11.05 -5.37 4.65
CA TYR A 50 -12.29 -6.03 4.24
C TYR A 50 -13.30 -5.06 3.61
N PHE A 51 -13.19 -3.76 3.90
CA PHE A 51 -14.06 -2.71 3.37
C PHE A 51 -13.37 -1.87 2.27
N GLY A 52 -12.13 -2.21 1.91
CA GLY A 52 -11.37 -1.50 0.89
C GLY A 52 -11.82 -1.86 -0.52
N THR A 53 -11.78 -0.88 -1.42
CA THR A 53 -11.96 -1.08 -2.86
C THR A 53 -10.88 -0.32 -3.63
N ILE A 54 -10.40 -0.91 -4.74
CA ILE A 54 -9.36 -0.28 -5.56
C ILE A 54 -10.00 0.26 -6.83
N ASP A 55 -10.13 1.58 -6.88
CA ASP A 55 -10.48 2.32 -8.08
C ASP A 55 -9.19 2.74 -8.80
N PHE A 56 -8.79 1.96 -9.80
CA PHE A 56 -7.58 2.24 -10.57
C PHE A 56 -7.70 3.49 -11.43
N ASP A 57 -8.90 3.85 -11.89
CA ASP A 57 -9.10 5.06 -12.70
C ASP A 57 -8.89 6.32 -11.85
N CYS A 58 -9.37 6.29 -10.60
CA CYS A 58 -9.12 7.36 -9.64
C CYS A 58 -7.62 7.47 -9.28
N ILE A 59 -6.91 6.34 -9.10
CA ILE A 59 -5.46 6.34 -8.86
C ILE A 59 -4.71 6.91 -10.06
N ASN A 60 -5.03 6.47 -11.28
CA ASN A 60 -4.31 6.86 -12.49
C ASN A 60 -4.57 8.33 -12.86
N THR A 61 -5.81 8.79 -12.70
CA THR A 61 -6.22 10.14 -13.09
C THR A 61 -5.92 11.17 -12.00
N HIS A 62 -6.23 10.83 -10.75
CA HIS A 62 -6.21 11.77 -9.64
C HIS A 62 -5.12 11.47 -8.61
N LYS A 63 -4.33 10.39 -8.73
CA LYS A 63 -3.28 9.99 -7.79
C LYS A 63 -3.75 9.92 -6.34
N THR A 64 -4.98 9.48 -6.12
CA THR A 64 -5.62 9.33 -4.80
C THR A 64 -6.56 8.13 -4.83
N LEU A 65 -7.01 7.68 -3.65
CA LEU A 65 -8.03 6.64 -3.51
C LEU A 65 -9.42 7.23 -3.26
N ILE A 66 -9.52 8.53 -2.98
CA ILE A 66 -10.77 9.21 -2.67
C ILE A 66 -10.77 10.61 -3.27
N LEU A 67 -11.95 11.03 -3.72
CA LEU A 67 -12.21 12.39 -4.22
C LEU A 67 -12.94 13.24 -3.17
N GLY A 68 -13.65 12.60 -2.25
CA GLY A 68 -14.37 13.25 -1.17
C GLY A 68 -13.51 13.55 0.05
N SER A 69 -14.08 14.33 0.96
CA SER A 69 -13.42 14.81 2.18
C SER A 69 -14.22 14.53 3.45
N SER A 70 -15.29 13.72 3.35
CA SER A 70 -16.03 13.30 4.53
C SER A 70 -15.23 12.29 5.35
N ASP A 71 -15.55 12.15 6.64
CA ASP A 71 -14.91 11.13 7.49
C ASP A 71 -15.10 9.71 6.93
N LEU A 72 -16.24 9.45 6.28
CA LEU A 72 -16.52 8.20 5.60
C LEU A 72 -15.59 8.00 4.39
N ASP A 73 -15.34 9.04 3.60
CA ASP A 73 -14.40 8.98 2.49
C ASP A 73 -12.98 8.73 3.01
N ILE A 74 -12.54 9.48 4.03
CA ILE A 74 -11.21 9.30 4.65
C ILE A 74 -11.04 7.86 5.15
N PHE A 75 -12.06 7.32 5.84
CA PHE A 75 -12.05 5.92 6.28
C PHE A 75 -11.98 4.94 5.11
N ARG A 76 -12.76 5.14 4.03
CA ARG A 76 -12.70 4.31 2.82
C ARG A 76 -11.32 4.37 2.16
N GLY A 77 -10.75 5.56 2.03
CA GLY A 77 -9.40 5.74 1.50
C GLY A 77 -8.37 4.97 2.33
N TYR A 78 -8.45 5.07 3.66
CA TYR A 78 -7.61 4.27 4.55
C TYR A 78 -7.82 2.76 4.36
N ALA A 79 -9.07 2.29 4.38
CA ALA A 79 -9.42 0.88 4.17
C ALA A 79 -8.85 0.34 2.83
N SER A 80 -8.98 1.11 1.76
CA SER A 80 -8.40 0.80 0.46
C SER A 80 -6.87 0.71 0.50
N THR A 81 -6.16 1.58 1.22
CA THR A 81 -4.69 1.43 1.37
C THR A 81 -4.30 0.16 2.13
N LYS A 82 -5.11 -0.26 3.11
CA LYS A 82 -4.86 -1.51 3.85
C LYS A 82 -5.12 -2.73 2.98
N LEU A 83 -6.08 -2.65 2.05
CA LEU A 83 -6.21 -3.64 0.98
C LEU A 83 -5.01 -3.62 0.02
N CYS A 84 -4.51 -2.44 -0.38
CA CYS A 84 -3.30 -2.34 -1.20
C CYS A 84 -2.10 -3.07 -0.55
N ASN A 85 -1.92 -2.95 0.77
CA ASN A 85 -0.83 -3.64 1.48
C ASN A 85 -0.99 -5.17 1.45
N VAL A 86 -2.21 -5.70 1.56
CA VAL A 86 -2.48 -7.14 1.43
C VAL A 86 -2.17 -7.62 0.00
N LEU A 87 -2.71 -6.92 -1.00
CA LEU A 87 -2.52 -7.27 -2.42
C LEU A 87 -1.06 -7.17 -2.84
N PHE A 88 -0.36 -6.12 -2.41
CA PHE A 88 1.07 -5.96 -2.68
C PHE A 88 1.88 -7.08 -2.05
N THR A 89 1.59 -7.45 -0.81
CA THR A 89 2.27 -8.59 -0.16
C THR A 89 2.05 -9.89 -0.93
N HIS A 90 0.80 -10.16 -1.33
CA HIS A 90 0.46 -11.36 -2.09
C HIS A 90 1.20 -11.41 -3.44
N GLU A 91 1.18 -10.31 -4.19
CA GLU A 91 1.87 -10.23 -5.47
C GLU A 91 3.40 -10.28 -5.31
N LEU A 92 3.96 -9.62 -4.30
CA LEU A 92 5.39 -9.67 -3.99
C LEU A 92 5.83 -11.08 -3.64
N ALA A 93 5.07 -11.80 -2.81
CA ALA A 93 5.32 -13.21 -2.49
C ALA A 93 5.32 -14.09 -3.76
N LYS A 94 4.37 -13.85 -4.67
CA LYS A 94 4.29 -14.56 -5.95
C LYS A 94 5.51 -14.30 -6.82
N ARG A 95 5.97 -13.04 -6.92
CA ARG A 95 7.15 -12.65 -7.72
C ARG A 95 8.47 -13.15 -7.13
N LEU A 96 8.54 -13.30 -5.81
CA LEU A 96 9.74 -13.75 -5.10
C LEU A 96 9.82 -15.27 -4.91
N LYS A 97 8.89 -16.04 -5.48
CA LYS A 97 8.98 -17.50 -5.51
C LYS A 97 10.32 -17.93 -6.11
N GLY A 98 11.01 -18.83 -5.40
CA GLY A 98 12.35 -19.30 -5.76
C GLY A 98 13.51 -18.47 -5.19
N THR A 99 13.22 -17.36 -4.50
CA THR A 99 14.22 -16.62 -3.70
C THR A 99 14.13 -16.99 -2.22
N ASN A 100 15.11 -16.56 -1.43
CA ASN A 100 15.12 -16.70 0.04
C ASN A 100 14.44 -15.51 0.75
N VAL A 101 13.56 -14.79 0.05
CA VAL A 101 12.79 -13.67 0.61
C VAL A 101 11.34 -14.09 0.79
N THR A 102 10.83 -14.02 2.01
CA THR A 102 9.42 -14.31 2.31
C THR A 102 8.64 -13.03 2.62
N CYS A 103 7.36 -13.02 2.27
CA CYS A 103 6.50 -11.85 2.40
C CYS A 103 5.22 -12.20 3.16
N TYR A 104 4.86 -11.38 4.15
CA TYR A 104 3.67 -11.57 4.98
C TYR A 104 2.91 -10.27 5.16
N SER A 105 1.59 -10.40 5.31
CA SER A 105 0.71 -9.30 5.68
C SER A 105 -0.03 -9.72 6.94
N LEU A 106 -0.17 -8.80 7.89
CA LEU A 106 -0.87 -9.05 9.14
C LEU A 106 -1.76 -7.85 9.51
N HIS A 107 -2.77 -8.08 10.34
CA HIS A 107 -3.36 -7.04 11.15
C HIS A 107 -3.19 -7.43 12.63
N PRO A 108 -2.88 -6.49 13.53
CA PRO A 108 -2.90 -6.73 14.98
C PRO A 108 -4.32 -7.00 15.50
#